data_AF-A0A8S3E8B8-F1
#
_entry.id   AF-A0A8S3E8B8-F1
#
_cell.length_a   1.000
_cell.length_b   1.000
_cell.length_c   1.000
_cell.angle_alpha   90.00
_cell.angle_beta   90.00
_cell.angle_gamma   90.00
#
_symmetry.space_group_name_H-M   'P 1'
#
loop_
_entity.id
_entity.type
_entity.pdbx_description
1 polymer ?
#
loop_
_entity_poly.entity_id
_entity_poly.type
_entity_poly.pdbx_seq_one_letter_code
_entity_poly.pdbx_strand_id
1 'polypeptide(L)'
;MCFRISDMSLCKIEKKHTYTLSEFTESQNQTLTQVAQRLQEFRDLVKDVVASACRTRLFEAGFVPDDFLHPTDSANDNLPGNSSSMPDSMDIDTLAQPPDKATYAEQANKRSHCRRLTNFIRLCDYLIVNTFHVLAVNSVQSLKNHFLEQLEATPNKDEIIGYVDEIKHKVDKAAVPEPVEDPAAENKLAQHQPPTQGHPPLIPGLRAPGDEDEAAKRHIPLFVTEMKLFIEALQYHPDSITFQGGIHHVINSFQETLLSIDNLIPDGAFDNFTRPYINEKYEDKTCGDGPDLRNMFTADYHFQDLIKDCSDSLEAGFNAAKIYADTFDEFHRFYVTNENTDIDALKVEQHDVEFFATSLATYTRQEKIAQLIDAKKPLGLLMIDSTHTKTKLEPSP
;
A
#
# COMPACT_ATOMS: atom_id res chain seq x y z
N MET A 1 -23.45 -8.82 10.52
CA MET A 1 -22.35 -7.92 10.94
C MET A 1 -21.06 -8.26 10.20
N CYS A 2 -20.58 -9.50 10.29
CA CYS A 2 -19.41 -10.02 9.56
C CYS A 2 -19.34 -9.65 8.08
N PHE A 3 -20.43 -9.83 7.31
CA PHE A 3 -20.48 -9.49 5.88
C PHE A 3 -20.09 -8.02 5.56
N ARG A 4 -20.50 -7.07 6.41
CA ARG A 4 -20.17 -5.65 6.18
C ARG A 4 -18.69 -5.36 6.49
N ILE A 5 -18.09 -6.10 7.39
CA ILE A 5 -16.67 -5.96 7.76
C ILE A 5 -15.79 -6.61 6.70
N SER A 6 -16.20 -7.75 6.12
CA SER A 6 -15.45 -8.41 5.05
C SER A 6 -15.36 -7.61 3.74
N ASP A 7 -16.32 -6.70 3.51
CA ASP A 7 -16.35 -5.81 2.34
C ASP A 7 -15.49 -4.54 2.55
N MET A 8 -14.93 -4.34 3.74
CA MET A 8 -13.95 -3.27 3.96
C MET A 8 -12.59 -3.64 3.35
N SER A 9 -11.71 -2.65 3.22
CA SER A 9 -10.31 -2.85 2.82
C SER A 9 -9.39 -2.28 3.90
N LEU A 10 -8.32 -3.00 4.23
CA LEU A 10 -7.22 -2.54 5.09
C LEU A 10 -6.28 -1.59 4.35
N CYS A 11 -6.36 -1.57 3.01
CA CYS A 11 -5.52 -0.76 2.15
C CYS A 11 -6.32 0.36 1.48
N LYS A 12 -5.73 1.56 1.39
CA LYS A 12 -6.27 2.70 0.66
C LYS A 12 -5.22 3.26 -0.29
N ILE A 13 -5.49 3.21 -1.58
CA ILE A 13 -4.60 3.74 -2.63
C ILE A 13 -5.35 4.79 -3.44
N GLU A 14 -4.76 5.98 -3.58
CA GLU A 14 -5.36 7.08 -4.34
C GLU A 14 -4.90 7.02 -5.80
N LYS A 15 -5.86 6.87 -6.72
CA LYS A 15 -5.61 6.59 -8.16
C LYS A 15 -4.84 7.66 -8.94
N LYS A 16 -4.54 8.81 -8.34
CA LYS A 16 -3.88 9.95 -9.01
C LYS A 16 -2.71 10.52 -8.21
N HIS A 17 -2.19 9.74 -7.27
CA HIS A 17 -1.10 10.15 -6.41
C HIS A 17 0.11 9.26 -6.61
N THR A 18 1.29 9.87 -6.74
CA THR A 18 2.56 9.15 -6.76
C THR A 18 3.18 9.26 -5.38
N TYR A 19 3.35 8.13 -4.72
CA TYR A 19 3.85 8.05 -3.36
C TYR A 19 5.37 7.89 -3.30
N THR A 20 6.00 8.50 -2.31
CA THR A 20 7.27 7.95 -1.81
C THR A 20 7.00 6.70 -0.98
N LEU A 21 7.97 5.79 -0.83
CA LEU A 21 7.78 4.60 0.00
C LEU A 21 7.40 4.92 1.45
N SER A 22 8.03 5.96 2.03
CA SER A 22 7.74 6.43 3.39
C SER A 22 6.31 6.95 3.50
N GLU A 23 5.91 7.81 2.56
CA GLU A 23 4.56 8.39 2.53
C GLU A 23 3.49 7.31 2.33
N PHE A 24 3.73 6.34 1.45
CA PHE A 24 2.82 5.22 1.26
C PHE A 24 2.63 4.45 2.58
N THR A 25 3.74 4.09 3.23
CA THR A 25 3.73 3.34 4.50
C THR A 25 2.99 4.12 5.60
N GLU A 26 3.25 5.41 5.72
CA GLU A 26 2.57 6.28 6.68
C GLU A 26 1.07 6.38 6.40
N SER A 27 0.67 6.56 5.13
CA SER A 27 -0.73 6.61 4.70
C SER A 27 -1.48 5.31 5.00
N GLN A 28 -0.83 4.15 4.77
CA GLN A 28 -1.41 2.85 5.13
C GLN A 28 -1.53 2.70 6.65
N ASN A 29 -0.52 3.10 7.44
CA ASN A 29 -0.59 3.02 8.92
C ASN A 29 -1.69 3.92 9.52
N GLN A 30 -1.89 5.12 8.97
CA GLN A 30 -2.98 6.00 9.36
C GLN A 30 -4.35 5.37 9.06
N THR A 31 -4.49 4.75 7.88
CA THR A 31 -5.71 4.03 7.50
C THR A 31 -5.94 2.84 8.43
N LEU A 32 -4.90 2.07 8.75
CA LEU A 32 -5.00 0.93 9.66
C LEU A 32 -5.42 1.32 11.06
N THR A 33 -4.94 2.44 11.58
CA THR A 33 -5.36 2.93 12.90
C THR A 33 -6.88 3.16 12.95
N GLN A 34 -7.45 3.73 11.89
CA GLN A 34 -8.90 3.95 11.79
C GLN A 34 -9.67 2.64 11.63
N VAL A 35 -9.15 1.69 10.85
CA VAL A 35 -9.78 0.39 10.68
C VAL A 35 -9.71 -0.42 11.97
N ALA A 36 -8.58 -0.43 12.67
CA ALA A 36 -8.39 -1.10 13.96
C ALA A 36 -9.46 -0.67 14.98
N GLN A 37 -9.72 0.64 15.10
CA GLN A 37 -10.78 1.14 15.97
C GLN A 37 -12.16 0.56 15.59
N ARG A 38 -12.50 0.56 14.29
CA ARG A 38 -13.78 0.00 13.83
C ARG A 38 -13.89 -1.51 14.05
N LEU A 39 -12.78 -2.23 13.92
CA LEU A 39 -12.76 -3.67 14.17
C LEU A 39 -12.92 -3.98 15.67
N GLN A 40 -12.33 -3.15 16.54
CA GLN A 40 -12.54 -3.23 17.98
C GLN A 40 -14.00 -2.94 18.36
N GLU A 41 -14.58 -1.85 17.83
CA GLU A 41 -16.00 -1.53 18.02
C GLU A 41 -16.91 -2.65 17.52
N PHE A 42 -16.57 -3.28 16.39
CA PHE A 42 -17.28 -4.45 15.87
C PHE A 42 -17.18 -5.63 16.85
N ARG A 43 -15.99 -5.92 17.37
CA ARG A 43 -15.77 -7.03 18.32
C ARG A 43 -16.52 -6.80 19.64
N ASP A 44 -16.55 -5.58 20.15
CA ASP A 44 -17.29 -5.22 21.36
C ASP A 44 -18.81 -5.29 21.15
N LEU A 45 -19.31 -4.87 19.99
CA LEU A 45 -20.71 -5.07 19.64
C LEU A 45 -21.09 -6.56 19.58
N VAL A 46 -20.23 -7.40 18.98
CA VAL A 46 -20.47 -8.85 18.94
C VAL A 46 -20.42 -9.43 20.35
N LYS A 47 -19.47 -9.00 21.19
CA LYS A 47 -19.38 -9.39 22.60
C LYS A 47 -20.70 -9.13 23.32
N ASP A 48 -21.24 -7.92 23.24
CA ASP A 48 -22.49 -7.54 23.92
C ASP A 48 -23.68 -8.36 23.45
N VAL A 49 -23.80 -8.56 22.13
CA VAL A 49 -24.89 -9.36 21.54
C VAL A 49 -24.80 -10.83 21.97
N VAL A 50 -23.62 -11.43 21.91
CA VAL A 50 -23.41 -12.84 22.30
C VAL A 50 -23.60 -13.01 23.80
N ALA A 51 -23.05 -12.12 24.63
CA ALA A 51 -23.22 -12.17 26.08
C ALA A 51 -24.69 -12.02 26.48
N SER A 52 -25.41 -11.06 25.89
CA SER A 52 -26.85 -10.89 26.12
C SER A 52 -27.65 -12.14 25.75
N ALA A 53 -27.41 -12.70 24.56
CA ALA A 53 -28.08 -13.93 24.12
C ALA A 53 -27.79 -15.13 25.05
N CYS A 54 -26.55 -15.28 25.52
CA CYS A 54 -26.16 -16.33 26.47
C CYS A 54 -26.83 -16.15 27.83
N ARG A 55 -26.90 -14.91 28.36
CA ARG A 55 -27.60 -14.62 29.62
C ARG A 55 -29.08 -14.94 29.50
N THR A 56 -29.77 -14.43 28.49
CA THR A 56 -31.20 -14.70 28.25
C THR A 56 -31.47 -16.20 28.16
N ARG A 57 -30.65 -16.92 27.39
CA ARG A 57 -30.84 -18.37 27.24
C ARG A 57 -30.61 -19.14 28.54
N LEU A 58 -29.68 -18.71 29.38
CA LEU A 58 -29.42 -19.33 30.67
C LEU A 58 -30.57 -19.07 31.66
N PHE A 59 -31.10 -17.84 31.69
CA PHE A 59 -32.28 -17.48 32.47
C PHE A 59 -33.53 -18.27 32.06
N GLU A 60 -33.79 -18.41 30.75
CA GLU A 60 -34.89 -19.24 30.24
C GLU A 60 -34.75 -20.72 30.60
N ALA A 61 -33.54 -21.19 30.90
CA ALA A 61 -33.32 -22.55 31.41
C ALA A 61 -33.53 -22.68 32.93
N GLY A 62 -33.92 -21.59 33.62
CA GLY A 62 -34.13 -21.55 35.06
C GLY A 62 -32.85 -21.33 35.87
N PHE A 63 -31.75 -20.94 35.24
CA PHE A 63 -30.47 -20.68 35.90
C PHE A 63 -30.14 -19.19 35.91
N VAL A 64 -29.76 -18.67 37.07
CA VAL A 64 -29.26 -17.30 37.20
C VAL A 64 -27.75 -17.29 36.84
N PRO A 65 -27.28 -16.43 35.93
CA PRO A 65 -25.85 -16.26 35.65
C PRO A 65 -25.10 -15.77 36.89
N ASP A 66 -23.85 -16.21 37.05
CA ASP A 66 -23.11 -16.02 38.31
C ASP A 66 -22.79 -14.55 38.62
N ASP A 67 -22.66 -13.67 37.60
CA ASP A 67 -22.57 -12.19 37.74
C ASP A 67 -23.66 -11.56 38.61
N PHE A 68 -24.87 -12.15 38.63
CA PHE A 68 -26.00 -11.64 39.42
C PHE A 68 -25.98 -12.13 40.87
N LEU A 69 -25.22 -13.20 41.16
CA LEU A 69 -25.12 -13.81 42.49
C LEU A 69 -23.88 -13.32 43.24
N HIS A 70 -22.80 -13.02 42.50
CA HIS A 70 -21.56 -12.46 43.03
C HIS A 70 -21.12 -11.30 42.13
N PRO A 71 -21.61 -10.07 42.35
CA PRO A 71 -21.06 -8.89 41.70
C PRO A 71 -19.59 -8.82 42.11
N THR A 72 -18.69 -9.05 41.16
CA THR A 72 -17.28 -8.80 41.41
C THR A 72 -17.08 -7.28 41.46
N ASP A 73 -16.34 -6.79 42.45
CA ASP A 73 -15.98 -5.35 42.61
C ASP A 73 -15.23 -4.76 41.38
N SER A 74 -14.94 -5.58 40.37
CA SER A 74 -14.34 -5.19 39.09
C SER A 74 -15.36 -4.68 38.05
N ALA A 75 -16.67 -4.72 38.34
CA ALA A 75 -17.73 -4.23 37.46
C ALA A 75 -18.03 -2.71 37.59
N ASN A 76 -17.04 -1.91 38.03
CA ASN A 76 -17.15 -0.46 38.04
C ASN A 76 -16.67 0.09 36.67
N ASP A 77 -17.60 0.24 35.72
CA ASP A 77 -17.78 1.48 34.92
C ASP A 77 -18.54 1.34 33.58
N ASN A 78 -19.06 0.18 33.19
CA ASN A 78 -19.79 0.10 31.90
C ASN A 78 -20.98 -0.87 31.91
N LEU A 79 -21.90 -0.73 32.86
CA LEU A 79 -23.28 -1.17 32.63
C LEU A 79 -23.99 -0.05 31.86
N PRO A 80 -24.18 -0.14 30.52
CA PRO A 80 -25.10 0.77 29.85
C PRO A 80 -26.48 0.52 30.45
N GLY A 81 -27.09 1.59 30.96
CA GLY A 81 -28.33 1.61 31.74
C GLY A 81 -29.52 0.96 31.02
N ASN A 82 -29.58 -0.36 31.06
CA ASN A 82 -30.73 -1.14 30.64
C ASN A 82 -31.05 -2.18 31.72
N SER A 83 -31.34 -1.69 32.93
CA SER A 83 -31.98 -2.43 34.02
C SER A 83 -33.46 -2.75 33.73
N SER A 84 -33.83 -2.88 32.45
CA SER A 84 -35.20 -3.00 31.96
C SER A 84 -35.53 -4.39 31.42
N SER A 85 -34.60 -5.35 31.51
CA SER A 85 -34.82 -6.74 31.09
C SER A 85 -35.21 -7.69 32.24
N MET A 86 -35.45 -7.17 33.45
CA MET A 86 -36.14 -7.95 34.48
C MET A 86 -37.65 -7.81 34.27
N PRO A 87 -38.42 -8.91 34.21
CA PRO A 87 -39.86 -8.81 34.40
C PRO A 87 -40.10 -8.24 35.80
N ASP A 88 -40.91 -7.20 35.90
CA ASP A 88 -41.27 -6.41 37.09
C ASP A 88 -42.01 -7.22 38.19
N SER A 89 -41.86 -8.55 38.19
CA SER A 89 -42.66 -9.49 38.96
C SER A 89 -41.84 -10.52 39.75
N MET A 90 -40.52 -10.38 39.86
CA MET A 90 -39.71 -11.24 40.74
C MET A 90 -38.86 -10.41 41.70
N ASP A 91 -39.23 -10.46 42.97
CA ASP A 91 -38.45 -9.92 44.09
C ASP A 91 -37.09 -10.62 44.15
N ILE A 92 -36.02 -9.86 43.90
CA ILE A 92 -34.61 -10.28 44.02
C ILE A 92 -34.30 -10.87 45.41
N ASP A 93 -35.01 -10.37 46.44
CA ASP A 93 -34.90 -10.82 47.83
C ASP A 93 -35.48 -12.22 48.08
N THR A 94 -36.32 -12.74 47.17
CA THR A 94 -36.89 -14.09 47.28
C THR A 94 -35.94 -15.16 46.72
N LEU A 95 -35.01 -14.77 45.85
CA LEU A 95 -34.00 -15.65 45.23
C LEU A 95 -32.65 -15.63 45.96
N ALA A 96 -32.42 -14.66 46.85
CA ALA A 96 -31.24 -14.54 47.70
C ALA A 96 -31.25 -15.46 48.94
N GLN A 97 -32.22 -16.38 49.05
CA GLN A 97 -32.10 -17.48 50.00
C GLN A 97 -30.89 -18.33 49.59
N PRO A 98 -30.00 -18.71 50.53
CA PRO A 98 -28.85 -19.54 50.21
C PRO A 98 -29.38 -20.79 49.50
N PRO A 99 -28.94 -21.07 48.26
CA PRO A 99 -29.52 -22.17 47.51
C PRO A 99 -29.29 -23.44 48.33
N ASP A 100 -30.36 -24.18 48.62
CA ASP A 100 -30.20 -25.60 48.91
C ASP A 100 -29.28 -26.14 47.82
N LYS A 101 -28.17 -26.76 48.23
CA LYS A 101 -27.13 -27.24 47.32
C LYS A 101 -27.79 -27.90 46.11
N ALA A 102 -27.57 -27.33 44.92
CA ALA A 102 -28.25 -27.77 43.71
C ALA A 102 -28.13 -29.29 43.60
N THR A 103 -29.23 -29.98 43.30
CA THR A 103 -29.24 -31.44 43.20
C THR A 103 -28.28 -31.88 42.10
N TYR A 104 -27.75 -33.11 42.19
CA TYR A 104 -26.82 -33.62 41.18
C TYR A 104 -27.39 -33.55 39.75
N ALA A 105 -28.70 -33.74 39.60
CA ALA A 105 -29.41 -33.61 38.33
C ALA A 105 -29.44 -32.15 37.83
N GLU A 106 -29.73 -31.18 38.69
CA GLU A 106 -29.70 -29.74 38.34
C GLU A 106 -28.30 -29.27 37.98
N GLN A 107 -27.27 -29.73 38.70
CA GLN A 107 -25.87 -29.45 38.37
C GLN A 107 -25.51 -30.00 36.99
N ALA A 108 -25.86 -31.27 36.71
CA ALA A 108 -25.62 -31.88 35.40
C ALA A 108 -26.36 -31.13 34.28
N ASN A 109 -27.57 -30.64 34.56
CA ASN A 109 -28.34 -29.85 33.63
C ASN A 109 -27.69 -28.47 33.36
N LYS A 110 -27.27 -27.73 34.40
CA LYS A 110 -26.53 -26.45 34.26
C LYS A 110 -25.25 -26.64 33.42
N ARG A 111 -24.47 -27.69 33.70
CA ARG A 111 -23.27 -28.04 32.90
C ARG A 111 -23.60 -28.27 31.43
N SER A 112 -24.68 -29.01 31.13
CA SER A 112 -25.11 -29.27 29.75
C SER A 112 -25.45 -27.98 29.00
N HIS A 113 -26.18 -27.07 29.66
CA HIS A 113 -26.52 -25.76 29.10
C HIS A 113 -25.28 -24.88 28.88
N CYS A 114 -24.42 -24.74 29.89
CA CYS A 114 -23.17 -23.97 29.80
C CYS A 114 -22.23 -24.51 28.71
N ARG A 115 -22.16 -25.85 28.53
CA ARG A 115 -21.41 -26.48 27.43
C ARG A 115 -21.96 -26.10 26.06
N ARG A 116 -23.28 -26.06 25.91
CA ARG A 116 -23.93 -25.64 24.66
C ARG A 116 -23.69 -24.15 24.37
N LEU A 117 -23.77 -23.29 25.38
CA LEU A 117 -23.45 -21.86 25.25
C LEU A 117 -21.98 -21.64 24.91
N THR A 118 -21.08 -22.38 25.54
CA THR A 118 -19.65 -22.38 25.21
C THR A 118 -19.42 -22.72 23.73
N ASN A 119 -20.07 -23.76 23.21
CA ASN A 119 -19.96 -24.12 21.79
C ASN A 119 -20.52 -23.03 20.86
N PHE A 120 -21.56 -22.31 21.27
CA PHE A 120 -22.09 -21.17 20.53
C PHE A 120 -21.08 -20.01 20.49
N ILE A 121 -20.47 -19.66 21.62
CA ILE A 121 -19.42 -18.63 21.69
C ILE A 121 -18.23 -19.02 20.80
N ARG A 122 -17.81 -20.30 20.83
CA ARG A 122 -16.77 -20.81 19.93
C ARG A 122 -17.14 -20.61 18.46
N LEU A 123 -18.38 -20.90 18.07
CA LEU A 123 -18.84 -20.67 16.71
C LEU A 123 -18.76 -19.18 16.31
N CYS A 124 -19.13 -18.27 17.22
CA CYS A 124 -18.98 -16.84 16.99
C CYS A 124 -17.52 -16.43 16.77
N ASP A 125 -16.58 -16.98 17.55
CA ASP A 125 -15.15 -16.74 17.33
C ASP A 125 -14.67 -17.23 15.97
N TYR A 126 -15.09 -18.42 15.54
CA TYR A 126 -14.75 -18.91 14.20
C TYR A 126 -15.28 -17.98 13.09
N LEU A 127 -16.46 -17.39 13.28
CA LEU A 127 -17.02 -16.43 12.33
C LEU A 127 -16.26 -15.11 12.32
N ILE A 128 -15.85 -14.58 13.49
CA ILE A 128 -15.03 -13.37 13.60
C ILE A 128 -13.68 -13.60 12.92
N VAL A 129 -12.97 -14.66 13.30
CA VAL A 129 -11.64 -14.98 12.75
C VAL A 129 -11.69 -15.23 11.24
N ASN A 130 -12.69 -15.97 10.75
CA ASN A 130 -12.87 -16.13 9.30
C ASN A 130 -13.13 -14.79 8.59
N THR A 131 -13.86 -13.87 9.22
CA THR A 131 -14.11 -12.54 8.65
C THR A 131 -12.80 -11.74 8.56
N PHE A 132 -11.97 -11.78 9.59
CA PHE A 132 -10.65 -11.12 9.60
C PHE A 132 -9.70 -11.72 8.57
N HIS A 133 -9.71 -13.05 8.44
CA HIS A 133 -8.95 -13.74 7.40
C HIS A 133 -9.37 -13.28 6.00
N VAL A 134 -10.67 -13.28 5.69
CA VAL A 134 -11.20 -12.81 4.39
C VAL A 134 -10.84 -11.34 4.15
N LEU A 135 -10.92 -10.49 5.18
CA LEU A 135 -10.54 -9.08 5.10
C LEU A 135 -9.05 -8.92 4.74
N ALA A 136 -8.15 -9.72 5.31
CA ALA A 136 -6.73 -9.72 4.98
C ALA A 136 -6.50 -10.14 3.52
N VAL A 137 -7.08 -11.27 3.11
CA VAL A 137 -6.95 -11.80 1.74
C VAL A 137 -7.44 -10.78 0.71
N ASN A 138 -8.62 -10.21 0.91
CA ASN A 138 -9.19 -9.20 0.01
C ASN A 138 -8.32 -7.94 -0.07
N SER A 139 -7.71 -7.52 1.04
CA SER A 139 -6.86 -6.33 1.09
C SER A 139 -5.55 -6.54 0.34
N VAL A 140 -4.90 -7.69 0.52
CA VAL A 140 -3.66 -8.03 -0.22
C VAL A 140 -3.97 -8.27 -1.70
N GLN A 141 -5.11 -8.90 -2.03
CA GLN A 141 -5.57 -9.05 -3.40
C GLN A 141 -5.81 -7.69 -4.08
N SER A 142 -6.40 -6.73 -3.37
CA SER A 142 -6.59 -5.37 -3.90
C SER A 142 -5.26 -4.67 -4.16
N LEU A 143 -4.29 -4.81 -3.26
CA LEU A 143 -2.95 -4.27 -3.44
C LEU A 143 -2.26 -4.87 -4.67
N LYS A 144 -2.29 -6.20 -4.81
CA LYS A 144 -1.80 -6.92 -5.99
C LYS A 144 -2.43 -6.40 -7.27
N ASN A 145 -3.75 -6.26 -7.30
CA ASN A 145 -4.46 -5.80 -8.49
C ASN A 145 -4.02 -4.40 -8.92
N HIS A 146 -3.76 -3.50 -7.98
CA HIS A 146 -3.20 -2.17 -8.29
C HIS A 146 -1.78 -2.24 -8.83
N PHE A 147 -0.93 -3.15 -8.34
CA PHE A 147 0.40 -3.34 -8.91
C PHE A 147 0.33 -3.91 -10.33
N LEU A 148 -0.55 -4.89 -10.58
CA LEU A 148 -0.74 -5.46 -11.92
C LEU A 148 -1.27 -4.43 -12.93
N GLU A 149 -2.26 -3.63 -12.55
CA GLU A 149 -2.77 -2.52 -13.37
C GLU A 149 -1.66 -1.53 -13.76
N GLN A 150 -0.67 -1.35 -12.87
CA GLN A 150 0.48 -0.47 -13.12
C GLN A 150 1.55 -1.11 -14.00
N LEU A 151 1.69 -2.43 -13.94
CA LEU A 151 2.61 -3.19 -14.80
C LEU A 151 2.11 -3.31 -16.24
N GLU A 152 0.80 -3.28 -16.47
CA GLU A 152 0.24 -3.22 -17.83
C GLU A 152 0.69 -1.97 -18.59
N ALA A 153 1.00 -0.89 -17.87
CA ALA A 153 1.52 0.36 -18.43
C ALA A 153 3.06 0.41 -18.51
N THR A 154 3.76 -0.68 -18.15
CA THR A 154 5.23 -0.73 -18.23
C THR A 154 5.67 -0.83 -19.70
N PRO A 155 6.51 0.11 -20.19
CA PRO A 155 7.01 0.07 -21.56
C PRO A 155 7.88 -1.16 -21.79
N ASN A 156 7.89 -1.67 -23.02
CA ASN A 156 8.71 -2.83 -23.35
C ASN A 156 10.20 -2.46 -23.41
N LYS A 157 11.08 -3.47 -23.43
CA LYS A 157 12.54 -3.27 -23.43
C LYS A 157 13.01 -2.41 -24.61
N ASP A 158 12.45 -2.61 -25.79
CA ASP A 158 12.87 -1.91 -27.01
C ASP A 158 12.46 -0.43 -26.98
N GLU A 159 11.28 -0.12 -26.43
CA GLU A 159 10.82 1.25 -26.16
C GLU A 159 11.72 1.97 -25.16
N ILE A 160 12.12 1.28 -24.08
CA ILE A 160 13.01 1.84 -23.06
C ILE A 160 14.37 2.20 -23.68
N ILE A 161 14.95 1.31 -24.50
CA ILE A 161 16.22 1.55 -25.20
C ILE A 161 16.07 2.73 -26.17
N GLY A 162 14.95 2.80 -26.90
CA GLY A 162 14.65 3.87 -27.84
C GLY A 162 14.68 5.27 -27.22
N TYR A 163 14.36 5.43 -25.93
CA TYR A 163 14.35 6.73 -25.27
C TYR A 163 15.73 7.41 -25.28
N VAL A 164 16.80 6.65 -25.04
CA VAL A 164 18.16 7.20 -25.05
C VAL A 164 18.68 7.37 -26.48
N ASP A 165 18.32 6.47 -27.40
CA ASP A 165 18.67 6.61 -28.81
C ASP A 165 18.04 7.87 -29.44
N GLU A 166 16.81 8.22 -29.05
CA GLU A 166 16.18 9.49 -29.44
C GLU A 166 16.93 10.72 -28.92
N ILE A 167 17.43 10.67 -27.68
CA ILE A 167 18.25 11.76 -27.12
C ILE A 167 19.53 11.90 -27.94
N LYS A 168 20.22 10.79 -28.22
CA LYS A 168 21.46 10.80 -29.03
C LYS A 168 21.22 11.34 -30.43
N HIS A 169 20.17 10.88 -31.11
CA HIS A 169 19.82 11.34 -32.45
C HIS A 169 19.49 12.84 -32.49
N LYS A 170 18.82 13.38 -31.46
CA LYS A 170 18.56 14.83 -31.33
C LYS A 170 19.86 15.63 -31.20
N VAL A 171 20.85 15.12 -30.47
CA VAL A 171 22.15 15.76 -30.31
C VAL A 171 22.98 15.69 -31.60
N ASP A 172 23.02 14.54 -32.26
CA ASP A 172 23.75 14.36 -33.52
C ASP A 172 23.19 15.25 -34.64
N LYS A 173 21.86 15.37 -34.74
CA LYS A 173 21.22 16.27 -35.71
C LYS A 173 21.52 17.75 -35.41
N ALA A 174 21.63 18.13 -34.14
CA ALA A 174 21.98 19.49 -33.72
C ALA A 174 23.49 19.81 -33.79
N ALA A 175 24.32 18.84 -34.19
CA ALA A 175 25.76 19.00 -34.40
C ALA A 175 26.13 19.20 -35.88
N VAL A 176 25.20 18.96 -36.82
CA VAL A 176 25.39 19.27 -38.24
C VAL A 176 24.99 20.74 -38.48
N PRO A 177 25.89 21.61 -38.95
CA PRO A 177 25.51 22.96 -39.34
C PRO A 177 24.55 22.88 -40.53
N GLU A 178 23.40 23.57 -40.46
CA GLU A 178 22.61 23.81 -41.67
C GLU A 178 23.51 24.48 -42.73
N PRO A 179 23.42 24.08 -44.01
CA PRO A 179 24.14 24.76 -45.06
C PRO A 179 23.73 26.22 -45.05
N VAL A 180 24.70 27.12 -44.89
CA VAL A 180 24.50 28.55 -45.05
C VAL A 180 24.02 28.78 -46.48
N GLU A 181 22.73 29.02 -46.67
CA GLU A 181 22.22 29.48 -47.96
C GLU A 181 22.84 30.85 -48.24
N ASP A 182 23.67 30.90 -49.28
CA ASP A 182 24.28 32.12 -49.81
C ASP A 182 23.18 33.13 -50.18
N PRO A 183 23.15 34.35 -49.61
CA PRO A 183 22.08 35.33 -49.84
C PRO A 183 22.22 36.07 -51.18
N ALA A 184 22.88 35.47 -52.18
CA ALA A 184 23.21 36.12 -53.45
C ALA A 184 22.45 35.53 -54.64
N ALA A 185 21.12 35.45 -54.57
CA ALA A 185 20.29 35.17 -55.75
C ALA A 185 18.84 35.70 -55.66
N GLU A 186 18.61 36.90 -55.11
CA GLU A 186 17.38 37.65 -55.37
C GLU A 186 17.55 38.58 -56.58
N ASN A 187 17.22 38.10 -57.78
CA ASN A 187 16.39 38.83 -58.74
C ASN A 187 16.29 38.08 -60.07
N LYS A 188 15.12 37.51 -60.35
CA LYS A 188 14.27 37.94 -61.48
C LYS A 188 13.00 37.09 -61.58
N LEU A 189 11.93 37.80 -61.93
CA LEU A 189 10.62 37.34 -62.41
C LEU A 189 9.56 37.06 -61.32
N ALA A 190 9.17 38.15 -60.66
CA ALA A 190 7.76 38.38 -60.40
C ALA A 190 7.03 38.61 -61.74
N GLN A 191 5.99 37.83 -62.02
CA GLN A 191 4.80 38.31 -62.73
C GLN A 191 3.69 37.24 -62.80
N HIS A 192 2.48 37.68 -62.43
CA HIS A 192 1.14 37.07 -62.59
C HIS A 192 0.59 36.21 -61.44
N GLN A 193 0.00 36.89 -60.45
CA GLN A 193 -1.32 36.55 -59.89
C GLN A 193 -2.41 37.30 -60.68
N PRO A 194 -3.66 36.78 -60.74
CA PRO A 194 -4.72 37.34 -59.85
C PRO A 194 -5.79 36.27 -59.45
N PRO A 195 -6.87 36.59 -58.69
CA PRO A 195 -6.86 36.96 -57.27
C PRO A 195 -8.00 36.28 -56.43
N THR A 196 -8.08 36.65 -55.14
CA THR A 196 -9.26 36.62 -54.21
C THR A 196 -9.65 35.27 -53.57
N GLN A 197 -10.02 35.15 -52.28
CA GLN A 197 -10.42 36.10 -51.23
C GLN A 197 -10.52 35.39 -49.86
N GLY A 198 -10.24 36.11 -48.76
CA GLY A 198 -10.96 35.98 -47.49
C GLY A 198 -10.35 35.12 -46.36
N HIS A 199 -9.45 35.71 -45.56
CA HIS A 199 -9.41 35.41 -44.13
C HIS A 199 -10.28 36.43 -43.37
N PRO A 200 -11.08 35.98 -42.39
CA PRO A 200 -11.37 36.75 -41.18
C PRO A 200 -10.56 36.23 -39.97
N PRO A 201 -10.48 37.01 -38.87
CA PRO A 201 -9.29 37.15 -38.03
C PRO A 201 -9.18 36.15 -36.88
N LEU A 202 -7.95 36.04 -36.35
CA LEU A 202 -7.63 35.36 -35.09
C LEU A 202 -8.44 35.93 -33.92
N ILE A 203 -9.07 35.03 -33.14
CA ILE A 203 -9.50 35.26 -31.76
C ILE A 203 -8.46 34.59 -30.84
N PRO A 204 -7.79 35.30 -29.93
CA PRO A 204 -6.95 34.68 -28.91
C PRO A 204 -7.83 33.94 -27.88
N GLY A 205 -7.63 32.62 -27.69
CA GLY A 205 -8.20 31.91 -26.54
C GLY A 205 -8.94 30.59 -26.79
N LEU A 206 -8.69 29.85 -27.87
CA LEU A 206 -9.12 28.45 -27.96
C LEU A 206 -7.91 27.51 -27.93
N ARG A 207 -7.71 26.88 -26.76
CA ARG A 207 -6.90 25.68 -26.60
C ARG A 207 -7.51 24.59 -27.48
N ALA A 208 -6.69 23.88 -28.25
CA ALA A 208 -7.17 22.84 -29.14
C ALA A 208 -7.94 21.76 -28.35
N PRO A 209 -9.08 21.23 -28.85
CA PRO A 209 -9.90 20.24 -28.14
C PRO A 209 -9.29 18.83 -28.08
N GLY A 210 -7.96 18.72 -28.10
CA GLY A 210 -7.21 17.46 -28.06
C GLY A 210 -6.22 17.34 -26.90
N ASP A 211 -5.92 18.44 -26.19
CA ASP A 211 -4.96 18.42 -25.09
C ASP A 211 -5.56 17.91 -23.77
N GLU A 212 -6.88 17.97 -23.59
CA GLU A 212 -7.55 17.54 -22.35
C GLU A 212 -7.78 16.02 -22.30
N ASP A 213 -7.97 15.35 -23.45
CA ASP A 213 -8.20 13.90 -23.53
C ASP A 213 -6.89 13.06 -23.50
N GLU A 214 -5.76 13.59 -23.97
CA GLU A 214 -4.46 12.91 -23.88
C GLU A 214 -3.81 13.05 -22.49
N ALA A 215 -4.13 14.12 -21.75
CA ALA A 215 -3.76 14.23 -20.34
C ALA A 215 -4.55 13.26 -19.44
N ALA A 216 -5.77 12.89 -19.83
CA ALA A 216 -6.63 11.96 -19.11
C ALA A 216 -6.22 10.47 -19.25
N LYS A 217 -5.38 10.14 -20.25
CA LYS A 217 -4.85 8.78 -20.48
C LYS A 217 -3.45 8.54 -19.93
N ARG A 218 -2.76 9.55 -19.39
CA ARG A 218 -1.43 9.35 -18.81
C ARG A 218 -1.57 8.56 -17.51
N HIS A 219 -1.19 7.29 -17.58
CA HIS A 219 -1.06 6.42 -16.43
C HIS A 219 -0.10 7.08 -15.41
N ILE A 220 -0.59 7.32 -14.19
CA ILE A 220 0.19 7.94 -13.11
C ILE A 220 0.87 6.81 -12.35
N PRO A 221 2.22 6.76 -12.32
CA PRO A 221 2.95 5.76 -11.56
C PRO A 221 2.63 5.85 -10.07
N LEU A 222 2.51 4.68 -9.44
CA LEU A 222 2.18 4.58 -8.03
C LEU A 222 3.31 5.04 -7.12
N PHE A 223 4.57 4.75 -7.47
CA PHE A 223 5.72 5.07 -6.62
C PHE A 223 6.73 5.97 -7.33
N VAL A 224 7.46 6.76 -6.56
CA VAL A 224 8.66 7.48 -7.04
C VAL A 224 9.93 6.88 -6.45
N THR A 225 10.94 6.71 -7.29
CA THR A 225 12.30 6.36 -6.88
C THR A 225 13.31 7.28 -7.56
N GLU A 226 14.33 7.69 -6.82
CA GLU A 226 15.37 8.57 -7.32
C GLU A 226 16.49 7.75 -7.96
N MET A 227 16.93 8.15 -9.16
CA MET A 227 18.13 7.61 -9.81
C MET A 227 19.33 8.47 -9.43
N LYS A 228 20.31 7.85 -8.77
CA LYS A 228 21.54 8.51 -8.32
C LYS A 228 22.75 7.99 -9.07
N LEU A 229 23.56 8.94 -9.53
CA LEU A 229 24.83 8.69 -10.18
C LEU A 229 25.97 8.63 -9.15
N PHE A 230 26.64 7.48 -9.08
CA PHE A 230 27.88 7.26 -8.33
C PHE A 230 29.00 6.81 -9.27
N ILE A 231 30.24 6.89 -8.82
CA ILE A 231 31.42 6.48 -9.61
C ILE A 231 31.35 4.97 -9.91
N GLU A 232 30.93 4.14 -8.95
CA GLU A 232 30.89 2.69 -9.17
C GLU A 232 29.71 2.26 -10.06
N ALA A 233 28.53 2.87 -9.87
CA ALA A 233 27.31 2.48 -10.57
C ALA A 233 26.19 3.53 -10.48
N LEU A 234 25.20 3.40 -11.37
CA LEU A 234 23.88 4.01 -11.21
C LEU A 234 23.05 3.20 -10.21
N GLN A 235 22.48 3.86 -9.20
CA GLN A 235 21.69 3.19 -8.16
C GLN A 235 20.36 3.91 -7.95
N TYR A 236 19.33 3.12 -7.60
CA TYR A 236 18.02 3.65 -7.22
C TYR A 236 17.93 3.82 -5.71
N HIS A 237 17.33 4.93 -5.28
CA HIS A 237 17.04 5.19 -3.88
C HIS A 237 15.59 5.68 -3.70
N PRO A 238 14.75 4.96 -2.95
CA PRO A 238 15.00 3.63 -2.36
C PRO A 238 15.19 2.53 -3.41
N ASP A 239 15.95 1.49 -3.08
CA ASP A 239 16.20 0.37 -3.99
C ASP A 239 15.06 -0.67 -3.97
N SER A 240 15.16 -1.66 -4.87
CA SER A 240 14.15 -2.72 -5.00
C SER A 240 13.95 -3.50 -3.69
N ILE A 241 15.02 -3.76 -2.94
CA ILE A 241 14.98 -4.52 -1.68
C ILE A 241 14.25 -3.70 -0.60
N THR A 242 14.54 -2.40 -0.52
CA THR A 242 13.87 -1.49 0.43
C THR A 242 12.38 -1.38 0.12
N PHE A 243 11.99 -1.28 -1.16
CA PHE A 243 10.58 -1.29 -1.56
C PHE A 243 9.87 -2.59 -1.20
N GLN A 244 10.48 -3.75 -1.50
CA GLN A 244 9.93 -5.04 -1.11
C GLN A 244 9.77 -5.15 0.41
N GLY A 245 10.79 -4.74 1.17
CA GLY A 245 10.72 -4.69 2.63
C GLY A 245 9.63 -3.77 3.17
N GLY A 246 9.45 -2.59 2.59
CA GLY A 246 8.41 -1.64 2.98
C GLY A 246 7.00 -2.15 2.70
N ILE A 247 6.77 -2.77 1.54
CA ILE A 247 5.47 -3.38 1.22
C ILE A 247 5.21 -4.61 2.07
N HIS A 248 6.23 -5.43 2.34
CA HIS A 248 6.11 -6.55 3.29
C HIS A 248 5.76 -6.04 4.70
N HIS A 249 6.38 -4.94 5.14
CA HIS A 249 6.03 -4.31 6.41
C HIS A 249 4.57 -3.85 6.46
N VAL A 250 4.06 -3.22 5.39
CA VAL A 250 2.64 -2.83 5.29
C VAL A 250 1.72 -4.05 5.41
N ILE A 251 2.01 -5.13 4.68
CA ILE A 251 1.22 -6.37 4.74
C ILE A 251 1.28 -6.98 6.15
N ASN A 252 2.46 -6.99 6.78
CA ASN A 252 2.60 -7.49 8.15
C ASN A 252 1.80 -6.64 9.14
N SER A 253 1.76 -5.31 8.96
CA SER A 253 0.90 -4.42 9.75
C SER A 253 -0.59 -4.73 9.58
N PHE A 254 -1.03 -5.21 8.41
CA PHE A 254 -2.40 -5.71 8.22
C PHE A 254 -2.66 -6.92 9.12
N GLN A 255 -1.75 -7.89 9.13
CA GLN A 255 -1.88 -9.10 9.95
C GLN A 255 -1.87 -8.75 11.44
N GLU A 256 -0.91 -7.96 11.90
CA GLU A 256 -0.80 -7.57 13.31
C GLU A 256 -2.01 -6.75 13.79
N THR A 257 -2.60 -5.92 12.93
CA THR A 257 -3.85 -5.20 13.25
C THR A 257 -5.03 -6.14 13.48
N LEU A 258 -5.10 -7.26 12.76
CA LEU A 258 -6.16 -8.26 12.93
C LEU A 258 -5.89 -9.20 14.10
N LEU A 259 -4.62 -9.48 14.38
CA LEU A 259 -4.17 -10.36 15.46
C LEU A 259 -4.22 -9.66 16.82
N SER A 260 -4.26 -8.33 16.88
CA SER A 260 -4.41 -7.58 18.12
C SER A 260 -5.81 -7.65 18.72
N ILE A 261 -6.79 -8.15 17.97
CA ILE A 261 -8.18 -8.28 18.41
C ILE A 261 -8.38 -9.65 19.05
N ASP A 262 -8.67 -9.65 20.35
CA ASP A 262 -8.85 -10.88 21.11
C ASP A 262 -10.14 -11.61 20.75
N ASN A 263 -10.04 -12.95 20.75
CA ASN A 263 -11.19 -13.85 20.71
C ASN A 263 -12.17 -13.57 21.87
N LEU A 264 -13.41 -14.02 21.73
CA LEU A 264 -14.45 -13.93 22.76
C LEU A 264 -14.22 -14.95 23.88
N ILE A 265 -13.81 -16.19 23.58
CA ILE A 265 -13.60 -17.24 24.61
C ILE A 265 -12.67 -16.84 25.77
N PRO A 266 -11.53 -16.16 25.57
CA PRO A 266 -10.66 -15.74 26.67
C PRO A 266 -11.19 -14.51 27.42
N ASP A 267 -12.21 -13.82 26.92
CA ASP A 267 -12.78 -12.63 27.56
C ASP A 267 -13.60 -13.01 28.80
N GLY A 268 -13.29 -12.36 29.94
CA GLY A 268 -13.92 -12.64 31.23
C GLY A 268 -15.43 -12.45 31.25
N ALA A 269 -16.01 -11.68 30.31
CA ALA A 269 -17.46 -11.56 30.17
C ALA A 269 -18.18 -12.90 29.90
N PHE A 270 -17.44 -13.90 29.42
CA PHE A 270 -17.98 -15.23 29.11
C PHE A 270 -17.66 -16.29 30.17
N ASP A 271 -16.94 -15.95 31.25
CA ASP A 271 -16.55 -16.91 32.29
C ASP A 271 -17.76 -17.57 32.96
N ASN A 272 -18.87 -16.85 33.10
CA ASN A 272 -20.15 -17.40 33.59
C ASN A 272 -20.68 -18.59 32.78
N PHE A 273 -20.26 -18.72 31.52
CA PHE A 273 -20.68 -19.78 30.62
C PHE A 273 -19.58 -20.82 30.41
N THR A 274 -18.31 -20.39 30.38
CA THR A 274 -17.16 -21.26 30.10
C THR A 274 -16.58 -21.90 31.36
N ARG A 275 -16.76 -21.27 32.51
CA ARG A 275 -16.32 -21.70 33.85
C ARG A 275 -17.44 -21.39 34.87
N PRO A 276 -18.65 -21.98 34.74
CA PRO A 276 -19.75 -21.66 35.63
C PRO A 276 -19.43 -22.03 37.09
N TYR A 277 -19.93 -21.23 38.02
CA TYR A 277 -19.89 -21.49 39.45
C TYR A 277 -21.05 -22.42 39.84
N ILE A 278 -20.73 -23.60 40.37
CA ILE A 278 -21.69 -24.63 40.73
C ILE A 278 -21.30 -25.21 42.09
N ASN A 279 -22.19 -25.08 43.08
CA ASN A 279 -22.00 -25.61 44.44
C ASN A 279 -20.61 -25.28 45.03
N GLU A 280 -20.32 -24.00 45.15
CA GLU A 280 -19.08 -23.46 45.74
C GLU A 280 -17.79 -23.73 44.95
N LYS A 281 -17.90 -24.25 43.72
CA LYS A 281 -16.75 -24.59 42.88
C LYS A 281 -16.90 -24.04 41.47
N TYR A 282 -15.83 -23.47 40.93
CA TYR A 282 -15.72 -23.18 39.50
C TYR A 282 -15.46 -24.47 38.71
N GLU A 283 -16.23 -24.67 37.65
CA GLU A 283 -15.97 -25.73 36.69
C GLU A 283 -14.74 -25.40 35.83
N ASP A 284 -14.01 -26.44 35.43
CA ASP A 284 -12.81 -26.29 34.61
C ASP A 284 -13.18 -25.84 33.18
N LYS A 285 -12.35 -24.97 32.59
CA LYS A 285 -12.53 -24.56 31.19
C LYS A 285 -12.28 -25.75 30.27
N THR A 286 -13.36 -26.26 29.67
CA THR A 286 -13.28 -27.38 28.72
C THR A 286 -13.19 -26.92 27.27
N CYS A 287 -13.37 -25.62 27.00
CA CYS A 287 -13.04 -25.00 25.72
C CYS A 287 -11.58 -24.54 25.73
N GLY A 288 -10.80 -24.92 24.71
CA GLY A 288 -9.48 -24.33 24.48
C GLY A 288 -9.57 -22.83 24.13
N ASP A 289 -8.47 -22.22 23.70
CA ASP A 289 -8.34 -20.76 23.56
C ASP A 289 -9.03 -20.17 22.32
N GLY A 290 -9.72 -21.00 21.54
CA GLY A 290 -10.46 -20.60 20.35
C GLY A 290 -9.70 -20.82 19.04
N PRO A 291 -10.19 -20.27 17.93
CA PRO A 291 -9.49 -20.27 16.65
C PRO A 291 -8.21 -19.43 16.70
N ASP A 292 -7.18 -19.89 15.99
CA ASP A 292 -5.89 -19.21 15.88
C ASP A 292 -5.73 -18.62 14.46
N LEU A 293 -5.95 -17.31 14.36
CA LEU A 293 -5.81 -16.58 13.10
C LEU A 293 -4.37 -16.59 12.57
N ARG A 294 -3.36 -16.64 13.45
CA ARG A 294 -1.94 -16.66 13.03
C ARG A 294 -1.64 -17.96 12.28
N ASN A 295 -2.15 -19.09 12.77
CA ASN A 295 -2.05 -20.35 12.07
C ASN A 295 -2.84 -20.38 10.75
N MET A 296 -3.97 -19.66 10.67
CA MET A 296 -4.68 -19.55 9.39
C MET A 296 -3.84 -18.82 8.33
N PHE A 297 -3.19 -17.71 8.70
CA PHE A 297 -2.32 -17.00 7.75
C PHE A 297 -1.13 -17.82 7.28
N THR A 298 -0.51 -18.62 8.17
CA THR A 298 0.65 -19.43 7.79
C THR A 298 0.27 -20.68 7.00
N ALA A 299 -0.92 -21.24 7.23
CA ALA A 299 -1.41 -22.42 6.53
C ALA A 299 -2.09 -22.10 5.18
N ASP A 300 -2.57 -20.87 4.98
CA ASP A 300 -3.21 -20.48 3.73
C ASP A 300 -2.18 -20.21 2.62
N TYR A 301 -1.97 -21.20 1.76
CA TYR A 301 -1.12 -21.10 0.58
C TYR A 301 -1.56 -19.99 -0.39
N HIS A 302 -2.86 -19.76 -0.56
CA HIS A 302 -3.34 -18.70 -1.44
C HIS A 302 -2.95 -17.34 -0.88
N PHE A 303 -3.12 -17.11 0.42
CA PHE A 303 -2.71 -15.87 1.05
C PHE A 303 -1.19 -15.64 0.91
N GLN A 304 -0.38 -16.68 1.13
CA GLN A 304 1.08 -16.60 0.93
C GLN A 304 1.46 -16.31 -0.53
N ASP A 305 0.78 -16.94 -1.49
CA ASP A 305 1.00 -16.69 -2.92
C ASP A 305 0.66 -15.23 -3.29
N LEU A 306 -0.39 -14.64 -2.71
CA LEU A 306 -0.70 -13.22 -2.93
C LEU A 306 0.39 -12.27 -2.42
N ILE A 307 0.97 -12.56 -1.26
CA ILE A 307 2.09 -11.78 -0.71
C ILE A 307 3.31 -11.89 -1.63
N LYS A 308 3.57 -13.09 -2.14
CA LYS A 308 4.65 -13.33 -3.10
C LYS A 308 4.40 -12.57 -4.41
N ASP A 309 3.20 -12.66 -4.97
CA ASP A 309 2.83 -11.98 -6.21
C ASP A 309 3.00 -10.46 -6.12
N CYS A 310 2.73 -9.85 -4.95
CA CYS A 310 3.02 -8.44 -4.72
C CYS A 310 4.52 -8.13 -4.80
N SER A 311 5.36 -9.00 -4.23
CA SER A 311 6.83 -8.87 -4.29
C SER A 311 7.37 -9.06 -5.70
N ASP A 312 6.87 -10.07 -6.42
CA ASP A 312 7.23 -10.37 -7.80
C ASP A 312 6.80 -9.22 -8.74
N SER A 313 5.65 -8.60 -8.47
CA SER A 313 5.17 -7.43 -9.23
C SER A 313 6.08 -6.20 -9.04
N LEU A 314 6.53 -5.93 -7.81
CA LEU A 314 7.52 -4.87 -7.55
C LEU A 314 8.84 -5.16 -8.26
N GLU A 315 9.31 -6.41 -8.21
CA GLU A 315 10.54 -6.80 -8.89
C GLU A 315 10.46 -6.60 -10.40
N ALA A 316 9.32 -6.95 -11.02
CA ALA A 316 9.07 -6.69 -12.43
C ALA A 316 9.16 -5.19 -12.76
N GLY A 317 8.56 -4.32 -11.93
CA GLY A 317 8.67 -2.87 -12.08
C GLY A 317 10.11 -2.36 -11.97
N PHE A 318 10.87 -2.88 -11.00
CA PHE A 318 12.29 -2.54 -10.84
C PHE A 318 13.18 -3.12 -11.95
N ASN A 319 12.81 -4.23 -12.59
CA ASN A 319 13.55 -4.75 -13.73
C ASN A 319 13.45 -3.82 -14.94
N ALA A 320 12.28 -3.20 -15.17
CA ALA A 320 12.15 -2.13 -16.17
C ALA A 320 13.01 -0.91 -15.83
N ALA A 321 13.05 -0.52 -14.56
CA ALA A 321 13.94 0.55 -14.09
C ALA A 321 15.43 0.18 -14.32
N LYS A 322 15.87 -1.04 -13.99
CA LYS A 322 17.26 -1.49 -14.26
C LYS A 322 17.61 -1.39 -15.74
N ILE A 323 16.73 -1.86 -16.64
CA ILE A 323 16.92 -1.71 -18.09
C ILE A 323 17.07 -0.22 -18.46
N TYR A 324 16.25 0.65 -17.88
CA TYR A 324 16.37 2.09 -18.08
C TYR A 324 17.72 2.63 -17.57
N ALA A 325 18.18 2.25 -16.39
CA ALA A 325 19.52 2.62 -15.89
C ALA A 325 20.64 2.14 -16.83
N ASP A 326 20.54 0.93 -17.39
CA ASP A 326 21.53 0.39 -18.32
C ASP A 326 21.64 1.23 -19.60
N THR A 327 20.56 1.89 -20.03
CA THR A 327 20.63 2.83 -21.17
C THR A 327 21.51 4.05 -20.89
N PHE A 328 21.78 4.36 -19.62
CA PHE A 328 22.63 5.48 -19.18
C PHE A 328 24.11 5.09 -19.04
N ASP A 329 24.51 3.85 -19.37
CA ASP A 329 25.90 3.37 -19.23
C ASP A 329 26.92 4.29 -19.93
N GLU A 330 26.58 4.79 -21.12
CA GLU A 330 27.45 5.72 -21.85
C GLU A 330 27.64 7.04 -21.07
N PHE A 331 26.59 7.54 -20.43
CA PHE A 331 26.63 8.78 -19.62
C PHE A 331 27.40 8.55 -18.32
N HIS A 332 27.24 7.37 -17.70
CA HIS A 332 28.02 6.96 -16.54
C HIS A 332 29.51 6.92 -16.86
N ARG A 333 29.91 6.33 -18.00
CA ARG A 333 31.31 6.30 -18.44
C ARG A 333 31.91 7.69 -18.62
N PHE A 334 31.17 8.64 -19.19
CA PHE A 334 31.63 10.02 -19.31
C PHE A 334 31.76 10.71 -17.96
N TYR A 335 30.78 10.52 -17.06
CA TYR A 335 30.86 11.03 -15.69
C TYR A 335 32.11 10.53 -14.96
N VAL A 336 32.37 9.22 -15.02
CA VAL A 336 33.57 8.60 -14.42
C VAL A 336 34.85 9.15 -15.05
N THR A 337 34.87 9.37 -16.37
CA THR A 337 36.04 9.96 -17.04
C THR A 337 36.28 11.39 -16.56
N ASN A 338 35.23 12.20 -16.47
CA ASN A 338 35.32 13.60 -16.06
C ASN A 338 35.77 13.74 -14.59
N GLU A 339 35.23 12.93 -13.68
CA GLU A 339 35.63 12.92 -12.25
C GLU A 339 37.08 12.45 -12.05
N ASN A 340 37.58 11.54 -12.88
CA ASN A 340 38.97 11.06 -12.81
C ASN A 340 39.96 11.94 -13.60
N THR A 341 39.49 12.95 -14.33
CA THR A 341 40.37 13.81 -15.13
C THR A 341 41.08 14.81 -14.22
N ASP A 342 42.40 14.65 -14.10
CA ASP A 342 43.25 15.56 -13.34
C ASP A 342 43.54 16.85 -14.14
N ILE A 343 42.88 17.94 -13.73
CA ILE A 343 43.01 19.26 -14.35
C ILE A 343 44.45 19.79 -14.25
N ASP A 344 45.18 19.48 -13.19
CA ASP A 344 46.53 20.04 -12.98
C ASP A 344 47.58 19.29 -13.81
N ALA A 345 47.41 17.98 -14.00
CA ALA A 345 48.20 17.23 -14.98
C ALA A 345 47.96 17.75 -16.41
N LEU A 346 46.69 18.04 -16.76
CA LEU A 346 46.27 18.52 -18.08
C LEU A 346 46.79 19.94 -18.42
N LYS A 347 47.12 20.75 -17.40
CA LYS A 347 47.78 22.06 -17.59
C LYS A 347 49.30 21.95 -17.80
N VAL A 348 49.92 20.88 -17.29
CA VAL A 348 51.38 20.67 -17.37
C VAL A 348 51.76 20.04 -18.71
N GLU A 349 50.89 19.22 -19.29
CA GLU A 349 51.09 18.64 -20.60
C GLU A 349 50.94 19.69 -21.74
N GLN A 350 51.85 19.63 -22.72
CA GLN A 350 51.75 20.45 -23.93
C GLN A 350 50.82 19.78 -24.94
N HIS A 351 49.53 20.10 -24.84
CA HIS A 351 48.53 19.63 -25.80
C HIS A 351 48.50 20.49 -27.07
N ASP A 352 48.16 19.88 -28.20
CA ASP A 352 47.99 20.57 -29.48
C ASP A 352 46.58 21.18 -29.62
N VAL A 353 46.40 22.02 -30.64
CA VAL A 353 45.12 22.68 -30.90
C VAL A 353 44.03 21.66 -31.26
N GLU A 354 44.41 20.54 -31.87
CA GLU A 354 43.51 19.46 -32.27
C GLU A 354 42.92 18.74 -31.06
N PHE A 355 43.71 18.51 -30.01
CA PHE A 355 43.24 18.01 -28.73
C PHE A 355 42.17 18.92 -28.11
N PHE A 356 42.41 20.24 -28.07
CA PHE A 356 41.43 21.19 -27.52
C PHE A 356 40.15 21.25 -28.35
N ALA A 357 40.25 21.22 -29.67
CA ALA A 357 39.08 21.19 -30.56
C ALA A 357 38.23 19.92 -30.33
N THR A 358 38.89 18.76 -30.22
CA THR A 358 38.22 17.47 -29.98
C THR A 358 37.61 17.39 -28.59
N SER A 359 38.32 17.86 -27.57
CA SER A 359 37.85 17.90 -26.19
C SER A 359 36.65 18.83 -26.05
N LEU A 360 36.71 20.03 -26.64
CA LEU A 360 35.59 20.98 -26.62
C LEU A 360 34.36 20.40 -27.31
N ALA A 361 34.52 19.78 -28.48
CA ALA A 361 33.41 19.11 -29.17
C ALA A 361 32.80 17.99 -28.31
N THR A 362 33.64 17.23 -27.59
CA THR A 362 33.20 16.16 -26.68
C THR A 362 32.40 16.71 -25.51
N TYR A 363 32.92 17.71 -24.79
CA TYR A 363 32.21 18.31 -23.65
C TYR A 363 30.93 19.04 -24.05
N THR A 364 30.92 19.75 -25.18
CA THR A 364 29.70 20.38 -25.72
C THR A 364 28.64 19.33 -26.09
N ARG A 365 29.05 18.18 -26.62
CA ARG A 365 28.13 17.05 -26.87
C ARG A 365 27.56 16.53 -25.55
N GLN A 366 28.41 16.30 -24.55
CA GLN A 366 27.99 15.82 -23.22
C GLN A 366 26.98 16.77 -22.55
N GLU A 367 27.22 18.08 -22.61
CA GLU A 367 26.33 19.10 -22.07
C GLU A 367 24.94 19.06 -22.75
N LYS A 368 24.90 19.00 -24.09
CA LYS A 368 23.64 18.91 -24.85
C LYS A 368 22.85 17.64 -24.50
N ILE A 369 23.55 16.52 -24.30
CA ILE A 369 22.95 15.26 -23.89
C ILE A 369 22.32 15.42 -22.49
N ALA A 370 23.06 15.95 -21.51
CA ALA A 370 22.59 16.13 -20.14
C ALA A 370 21.33 17.00 -20.08
N GLN A 371 21.28 18.08 -20.87
CA GLN A 371 20.12 18.97 -20.95
C GLN A 371 18.85 18.28 -21.48
N LEU A 372 18.99 17.30 -22.37
CA LEU A 372 17.88 16.56 -22.99
C LEU A 372 17.36 15.39 -22.13
N ILE A 373 18.02 15.05 -21.02
CA ILE A 373 17.50 14.04 -20.07
C ILE A 373 16.22 14.57 -19.41
N ASP A 374 15.16 13.77 -19.51
CA ASP A 374 13.90 14.01 -18.81
C ASP A 374 14.10 13.91 -17.29
N ALA A 375 13.69 14.94 -16.55
CA ALA A 375 13.82 14.95 -15.09
C ALA A 375 12.94 13.89 -14.41
N LYS A 376 11.77 13.57 -14.97
CA LYS A 376 10.84 12.57 -14.46
C LYS A 376 10.35 11.70 -15.60
N LYS A 377 10.53 10.38 -15.48
CA LYS A 377 10.12 9.41 -16.49
C LYS A 377 9.19 8.34 -15.89
N PRO A 378 7.97 8.18 -16.39
CA PRO A 378 7.09 7.09 -15.97
C PRO A 378 7.55 5.76 -16.59
N LEU A 379 7.69 4.73 -15.76
CA LEU A 379 8.00 3.34 -16.13
C LEU A 379 6.97 2.41 -15.45
N GLY A 380 5.71 2.50 -15.89
CA GLY A 380 4.58 1.77 -15.30
C GLY A 380 4.42 2.08 -13.81
N LEU A 381 4.71 1.10 -12.96
CA LEU A 381 4.65 1.19 -11.49
C LEU A 381 5.55 2.28 -10.88
N LEU A 382 6.68 2.58 -11.51
CA LEU A 382 7.70 3.49 -10.97
C LEU A 382 7.79 4.78 -11.78
N MET A 383 7.77 5.92 -11.11
CA MET A 383 8.25 7.19 -11.62
C MET A 383 9.74 7.30 -11.28
N ILE A 384 10.59 7.35 -12.30
CA ILE A 384 12.03 7.55 -12.12
C ILE A 384 12.31 9.05 -12.06
N ASP A 385 12.79 9.51 -10.91
CA ASP A 385 13.28 10.86 -10.73
C ASP A 385 14.79 10.92 -11.05
N SER A 386 15.14 11.58 -12.15
CA SER A 386 16.51 11.74 -12.63
C SER A 386 17.07 13.14 -12.38
N THR A 387 16.37 13.98 -11.59
CA THR A 387 16.77 15.38 -11.33
C THR A 387 18.20 15.49 -10.81
N HIS A 388 18.55 14.70 -9.80
CA HIS A 388 19.88 14.72 -9.21
C HIS A 388 20.97 14.19 -10.17
N THR A 389 20.66 13.14 -10.94
CA THR A 389 21.58 12.64 -11.98
C THR A 389 21.81 13.69 -13.06
N LYS A 390 20.76 14.40 -13.49
CA LYS A 390 20.86 15.49 -14.45
C LYS A 390 21.74 16.62 -13.93
N THR A 391 21.51 17.10 -12.71
CA THR A 391 22.32 18.17 -12.09
C THR A 391 23.80 17.79 -11.94
N LYS A 392 24.11 16.52 -11.69
CA LYS A 392 25.50 16.04 -11.63
C LYS A 392 26.18 15.91 -13.00
N LEU A 393 25.40 15.67 -14.06
CA LEU A 393 25.91 15.56 -15.43
C LEU A 393 26.08 16.93 -16.09
N GLU A 394 25.31 17.93 -15.66
CA GLU A 394 25.47 19.31 -16.10
C GLU A 394 26.75 19.92 -15.50
N PRO A 395 27.54 20.67 -16.28
CA PRO A 395 28.77 21.28 -15.80
C PRO A 395 28.47 22.23 -14.63
N SER A 396 29.25 22.13 -13.55
CA SER A 396 29.13 23.04 -12.41
C SER A 396 29.44 24.49 -12.85
N PRO A 397 28.61 25.48 -12.48
CA PRO A 397 28.77 26.87 -12.88
C PRO A 397 30.03 27.55 -12.33
#